data_AF-A0A349WGM2-F1
#
_entry.id   AF-A0A349WGM2-F1
#
_cell.length_a   1.000
_cell.length_b   1.000
_cell.length_c   1.000
_cell.angle_alpha   90.00
_cell.angle_beta   90.00
_cell.angle_gamma   90.00
#
_symmetry.space_group_name_H-M   'P 1'
#
loop_
_entity.id
_entity.type
_entity.pdbx_description
1 polymer ?
#
loop_
_entity_poly.entity_id
_entity_poly.type
_entity_poly.pdbx_seq_one_letter_code
_entity_poly.pdbx_strand_id
1 'polypeptide(L)'
;NTTAYLWNNQNLSMQHFSKKLDGLPSEQKTVCVMVQCYSGGFAHFMFKEGNHTKGLSTSPRVGFFATTHDRIAAGCTPDITESDYREYSTTFWEALCGETRMGMQIPKADFDKNGKTSLAEAHAYVVINSDTIDVPVKTSEIWLRTIFSGQIKLFQMDQNQENSVFDQVLGENSWLGKLGKNPKQRKIHENILSKAEPEEIAVIRSLALKFGFSQWPTIDEADEKIRSLKQKRNVWEQKKNKSLAATRKLRDQIKSRIRKFYPELVNPYHPKSLEVFNGPEKELFIKKLHFQNQWQQLLVEKENFNQIEKKRFALEKEEVKGIRLKRSIEYIYLWNHLQKKGSHVQKRDFNRLVKLEKTTFPLR
;
A
#
# COMPACT_ATOMS: atom_id res chain seq x y z
N ASN A 1 2.23 15.66 -9.78
CA ASN A 1 1.64 16.50 -8.72
C ASN A 1 0.42 15.80 -8.16
N THR A 2 0.48 15.38 -6.90
CA THR A 2 -0.63 14.71 -6.19
C THR A 2 -1.55 15.75 -5.55
N THR A 3 -2.86 15.49 -5.59
CA THR A 3 -3.90 16.41 -5.14
C THR A 3 -4.95 15.65 -4.32
N ALA A 4 -5.36 16.23 -3.20
CA ALA A 4 -6.49 15.76 -2.41
C ALA A 4 -7.76 16.50 -2.83
N TYR A 5 -8.86 15.77 -3.00
CA TYR A 5 -10.18 16.34 -3.23
C TYR A 5 -10.82 16.64 -1.88
N LEU A 6 -11.36 17.85 -1.76
CA LEU A 6 -12.05 18.33 -0.56
C LEU A 6 -13.54 18.52 -0.89
N TRP A 7 -14.32 18.76 0.17
CA TRP A 7 -15.73 19.13 0.05
C TRP A 7 -15.90 20.38 -0.83
N ASN A 8 -17.11 20.57 -1.37
CA ASN A 8 -17.46 21.70 -2.24
C ASN A 8 -16.59 21.81 -3.51
N ASN A 9 -16.20 20.66 -4.07
CA ASN A 9 -15.37 20.56 -5.28
C ASN A 9 -14.04 21.34 -5.18
N GLN A 10 -13.55 21.53 -3.95
CA GLN A 10 -12.26 22.15 -3.69
C GLN A 10 -11.16 21.10 -3.82
N ASN A 11 -9.95 21.56 -4.09
CA ASN A 11 -8.80 20.68 -4.16
C ASN A 11 -7.58 21.29 -3.47
N LEU A 12 -6.70 20.42 -2.99
CA LEU A 12 -5.48 20.80 -2.31
C LEU A 12 -4.32 20.00 -2.89
N SER A 13 -3.49 20.65 -3.70
CA SER A 13 -2.27 20.03 -4.21
C SER A 13 -1.22 19.90 -3.10
N MET A 14 -0.33 18.91 -3.21
CA MET A 14 0.79 18.74 -2.27
C MET A 14 1.65 20.01 -2.17
N GLN A 15 1.93 20.68 -3.30
CA GLN A 15 2.71 21.91 -3.31
C GLN A 15 1.99 23.05 -2.59
N HIS A 16 0.69 23.22 -2.83
CA HIS A 16 -0.10 24.24 -2.14
C HIS A 16 -0.19 23.95 -0.63
N PHE A 17 -0.40 22.69 -0.25
CA PHE A 17 -0.36 22.25 1.14
C PHE A 17 0.99 22.58 1.80
N SER A 18 2.10 22.23 1.15
CA SER A 18 3.44 22.53 1.67
C SER A 18 3.69 24.02 1.85
N LYS A 19 3.27 24.86 0.89
CA LYS A 19 3.41 26.32 0.98
C LYS A 19 2.61 26.90 2.15
N LYS A 20 1.40 26.39 2.41
CA LYS A 20 0.64 26.80 3.59
C LYS A 20 1.36 26.42 4.89
N LEU A 21 1.94 25.22 4.95
CA LEU A 21 2.71 24.78 6.12
C LEU A 21 4.02 25.54 6.31
N ASP A 22 4.61 26.10 5.25
CA ASP A 22 5.79 26.97 5.36
C ASP A 22 5.50 28.31 6.05
N GLY A 23 4.22 28.71 6.13
CA GLY A 23 3.80 29.89 6.89
C GLY A 23 3.63 29.64 8.40
N LEU A 24 3.77 28.39 8.87
CA LEU A 24 3.70 28.07 10.29
C LEU A 24 5.01 28.48 11.01
N PRO A 25 4.95 28.84 12.31
CA PRO A 25 6.14 29.13 13.11
C PRO A 25 7.20 28.02 13.01
N SER A 26 8.49 28.38 13.03
CA SER A 26 9.60 27.42 12.89
C SER A 26 9.65 26.37 13.99
N GLU A 27 9.16 26.69 15.18
CA GLU A 27 9.10 25.77 16.33
C GLU A 27 7.92 24.79 16.24
N GLN A 28 6.92 25.07 15.39
CA GLN A 28 5.74 24.23 15.25
C GLN A 28 6.10 22.92 14.56
N LYS A 29 5.92 21.81 15.29
CA LYS A 29 6.07 20.46 14.75
C LYS A 29 4.74 19.99 14.15
N THR A 30 4.79 19.42 12.96
CA THR A 30 3.60 18.90 12.27
C THR A 30 3.76 17.41 11.98
N VAL A 31 2.82 16.61 12.46
CA VAL A 31 2.69 15.19 12.13
C VAL A 31 1.43 15.01 11.28
N CYS A 32 1.56 14.37 10.13
CA CYS A 32 0.40 14.03 9.28
C CYS A 32 0.23 12.51 9.21
N VAL A 33 -0.99 12.04 9.44
CA VAL A 33 -1.41 10.66 9.09
C VAL A 33 -2.40 10.78 7.95
N MET A 34 -2.04 10.29 6.76
CA MET A 34 -2.85 10.45 5.54
C MET A 34 -3.31 9.09 5.01
N VAL A 35 -4.60 8.84 5.16
CA VAL A 35 -5.27 7.64 4.64
C VAL A 35 -6.11 7.99 3.43
N GLN A 36 -5.48 7.90 2.26
CA GLN A 36 -6.14 8.04 0.98
C GLN A 36 -5.32 7.36 -0.10
N CYS A 37 -5.95 7.10 -1.25
CA CYS A 37 -5.26 6.72 -2.47
C CYS A 37 -4.15 7.73 -2.78
N TYR A 38 -3.01 7.24 -3.23
CA TYR A 38 -1.86 8.04 -3.65
C TYR A 38 -1.26 8.93 -2.53
N SER A 39 -1.60 8.65 -1.26
CA SER A 39 -1.21 9.46 -0.09
C SER A 39 0.30 9.71 0.01
N GLY A 40 1.14 8.73 -0.35
CA GLY A 40 2.61 8.91 -0.38
C GLY A 40 3.08 10.03 -1.30
N GLY A 41 2.26 10.48 -2.25
CA GLY A 41 2.55 11.65 -3.08
C GLY A 41 2.54 12.97 -2.31
N PHE A 42 1.98 12.99 -1.10
CA PHE A 42 2.06 14.13 -0.19
C PHE A 42 3.35 14.16 0.62
N ALA A 43 4.15 13.09 0.67
CA ALA A 43 5.35 13.00 1.51
C ALA A 43 6.39 14.10 1.30
N HIS A 44 6.43 14.68 0.09
CA HIS A 44 7.31 15.80 -0.21
C HIS A 44 6.97 17.08 0.56
N PHE A 45 5.82 17.15 1.25
CA PHE A 45 5.54 18.26 2.14
C PHE A 45 6.64 18.46 3.19
N MET A 46 7.43 17.44 3.56
CA MET A 46 8.58 17.59 4.46
C MET A 46 9.66 18.57 3.95
N PHE A 47 9.72 18.79 2.63
CA PHE A 47 10.63 19.75 2.00
C PHE A 47 10.04 21.16 1.98
N LYS A 48 10.92 22.17 1.94
CA LYS A 48 10.49 23.56 1.75
C LYS A 48 9.75 23.71 0.42
N GLU A 49 8.53 24.26 0.46
CA GLU A 49 7.62 24.40 -0.68
C GLU A 49 7.32 23.09 -1.44
N GLY A 50 7.54 21.93 -0.82
CA GLY A 50 7.36 20.63 -1.46
C GLY A 50 8.48 20.27 -2.43
N ASN A 51 9.62 20.97 -2.40
CA ASN A 51 10.72 20.79 -3.34
C ASN A 51 11.99 20.31 -2.66
N HIS A 52 12.40 19.07 -2.97
CA HIS A 52 13.60 18.44 -2.41
C HIS A 52 14.90 19.20 -2.67
N THR A 53 15.00 19.98 -3.76
CA THR A 53 16.20 20.79 -4.05
C THR A 53 16.35 21.99 -3.11
N LYS A 54 15.26 22.39 -2.42
CA LYS A 54 15.26 23.45 -1.40
C LYS A 54 15.56 22.94 0.02
N GLY A 55 15.84 21.64 0.17
CA GLY A 55 16.08 21.01 1.47
C GLY A 55 14.81 20.84 2.32
N LEU A 56 14.99 20.33 3.54
CA LEU A 56 13.88 20.21 4.48
C LEU A 56 13.31 21.58 4.85
N SER A 57 12.02 21.62 5.18
CA SER A 57 11.40 22.84 5.70
C SER A 57 12.02 23.27 7.04
N THR A 58 11.94 24.57 7.32
CA THR A 58 12.37 25.13 8.61
C THR A 58 11.52 24.57 9.75
N SER A 59 10.19 24.54 9.57
CA SER A 59 9.24 23.97 10.55
C SER A 59 9.25 22.43 10.44
N PRO A 60 9.61 21.69 11.51
CA PRO A 60 9.76 20.24 11.45
C PRO A 60 8.44 19.54 11.12
N ARG A 61 8.45 18.67 10.10
CA ARG A 61 7.25 17.93 9.73
C ARG A 61 7.54 16.55 9.16
N VAL A 62 6.72 15.59 9.58
CA VAL A 62 6.79 14.17 9.21
C VAL A 62 5.41 13.62 8.93
N GLY A 63 5.35 12.59 8.11
CA GLY A 63 4.10 12.01 7.67
C GLY A 63 4.15 10.50 7.57
N PHE A 64 2.99 9.90 7.81
CA PHE A 64 2.70 8.49 7.65
C PHE A 64 1.55 8.34 6.66
N PHE A 65 1.74 7.49 5.65
CA PHE A 65 0.84 7.41 4.50
C PHE A 65 0.39 5.98 4.30
N ALA A 66 -0.89 5.79 3.97
CA ALA A 66 -1.45 4.48 3.73
C ALA A 66 -0.77 3.75 2.56
N THR A 67 -0.36 4.46 1.52
CA THR A 67 0.19 3.83 0.31
C THR A 67 1.15 4.74 -0.45
N THR A 68 1.83 4.21 -1.47
CA THR A 68 2.75 4.98 -2.32
C THR A 68 2.00 5.95 -3.25
N HIS A 69 2.73 6.88 -3.86
CA HIS A 69 2.17 7.93 -4.73
C HIS A 69 1.46 7.43 -6.00
N ASP A 70 1.64 6.15 -6.36
CA ASP A 70 1.17 5.49 -7.58
C ASP A 70 0.15 4.38 -7.31
N ARG A 71 -0.31 4.23 -6.06
CA ARG A 71 -1.22 3.16 -5.65
C ARG A 71 -2.49 3.67 -5.01
N ILE A 72 -3.58 2.92 -5.21
CA ILE A 72 -4.80 3.07 -4.44
C ILE A 72 -4.61 2.53 -3.01
N ALA A 73 -5.40 3.06 -2.07
CA ALA A 73 -5.44 2.60 -0.69
C ALA A 73 -6.71 1.79 -0.41
N ALA A 74 -6.67 0.94 0.62
CA ALA A 74 -7.88 0.35 1.19
C ALA A 74 -8.70 1.40 1.97
N GLY A 75 -9.99 1.12 2.19
CA GLY A 75 -10.88 1.97 2.99
C GLY A 75 -12.15 2.44 2.29
N CYS A 76 -12.25 2.31 0.96
CA CYS A 76 -13.50 2.51 0.23
C CYS A 76 -14.38 1.24 0.33
N THR A 77 -14.97 0.99 1.50
CA THR A 77 -15.97 -0.06 1.68
C THR A 77 -17.34 0.57 1.96
N PRO A 78 -18.42 0.10 1.30
CA PRO A 78 -19.78 0.48 1.66
C PRO A 78 -20.26 -0.24 2.93
N ASP A 79 -19.43 -1.09 3.53
CA ASP A 79 -19.75 -1.81 4.76
C ASP A 79 -19.94 -0.84 5.92
N ILE A 80 -21.08 -1.00 6.59
CA ILE A 80 -21.48 -0.20 7.75
C ILE A 80 -21.08 -0.87 9.07
N THR A 81 -20.58 -2.11 9.01
CA THR A 81 -20.18 -2.88 10.18
C THR A 81 -18.80 -2.42 10.63
N GLU A 82 -18.74 -1.81 11.81
CA GLU A 82 -17.52 -1.21 12.36
C GLU A 82 -16.36 -2.21 12.52
N SER A 83 -16.66 -3.48 12.81
CA SER A 83 -15.67 -4.56 12.94
C SER A 83 -14.96 -4.91 11.64
N ASP A 84 -15.62 -4.67 10.50
CA ASP A 84 -15.21 -5.16 9.18
C ASP A 84 -14.43 -4.06 8.43
N TYR A 85 -14.50 -2.82 8.93
CA TYR A 85 -13.73 -1.70 8.43
C TYR A 85 -12.24 -1.83 8.80
N ARG A 86 -11.41 -2.15 7.80
CA ARG A 86 -9.96 -2.26 7.95
C ARG A 86 -9.23 -1.43 6.90
N GLU A 87 -8.55 -0.39 7.35
CA GLU A 87 -7.59 0.39 6.56
C GLU A 87 -6.40 0.85 7.44
N TYR A 88 -5.47 1.57 6.84
CA TYR A 88 -4.21 1.98 7.48
C TYR A 88 -4.39 2.60 8.87
N SER A 89 -5.28 3.60 9.02
CA SER A 89 -5.46 4.32 10.28
C SER A 89 -6.03 3.44 11.37
N THR A 90 -6.95 2.53 11.04
CA THR A 90 -7.45 1.53 11.99
C THR A 90 -6.28 0.81 12.65
N THR A 91 -5.42 0.14 11.86
CA THR A 91 -4.29 -0.61 12.44
C THR A 91 -3.25 0.31 13.13
N PHE A 92 -3.07 1.54 12.64
CA PHE A 92 -2.11 2.50 13.19
C PHE A 92 -2.51 2.98 14.57
N TRP A 93 -3.78 3.35 14.75
CA TRP A 93 -4.29 3.80 16.05
C TRP A 93 -4.44 2.64 17.02
N GLU A 94 -4.80 1.44 16.54
CA GLU A 94 -4.79 0.24 17.37
C GLU A 94 -3.39 -0.01 17.96
N ALA A 95 -2.35 0.08 17.12
CA ALA A 95 -0.95 -0.08 17.55
C ALA A 95 -0.52 0.93 18.62
N LEU A 96 -0.94 2.19 18.47
CA LEU A 96 -0.66 3.23 19.46
C LEU A 96 -1.38 2.94 20.77
N CYS A 97 -2.70 2.74 20.73
CA CYS A 97 -3.52 2.55 21.92
C CYS A 97 -3.29 1.21 22.63
N GLY A 98 -2.79 0.19 21.93
CA GLY A 98 -2.63 -1.15 22.46
C GLY A 98 -3.94 -1.97 22.47
N GLU A 99 -4.99 -1.47 21.84
CA GLU A 99 -6.28 -2.15 21.72
C GLU A 99 -6.97 -1.86 20.39
N THR A 100 -7.81 -2.79 19.96
CA THR A 100 -8.71 -2.63 18.82
C THR A 100 -9.77 -1.57 19.09
N ARG A 101 -10.44 -1.08 18.04
CA ARG A 101 -11.60 -0.18 18.20
C ARG A 101 -12.72 -0.76 19.07
N MET A 102 -12.79 -2.10 19.17
CA MET A 102 -13.76 -2.82 20.00
C MET A 102 -13.25 -3.11 21.43
N GLY A 103 -12.13 -2.51 21.85
CA GLY A 103 -11.54 -2.68 23.18
C GLY A 103 -10.78 -3.99 23.40
N MET A 104 -10.60 -4.82 22.36
CA MET A 104 -9.77 -6.03 22.48
C MET A 104 -8.30 -5.64 22.51
N GLN A 105 -7.56 -6.09 23.52
CA GLN A 105 -6.12 -5.85 23.63
C GLN A 105 -5.35 -6.46 22.46
N ILE A 106 -4.33 -5.75 21.98
CA ILE A 106 -3.42 -6.22 20.94
C ILE A 106 -1.98 -6.29 21.47
N PRO A 107 -1.08 -7.08 20.85
CA PRO A 107 0.33 -7.05 21.19
C PRO A 107 0.91 -5.64 21.06
N LYS A 108 1.57 -5.14 22.11
CA LYS A 108 2.19 -3.81 22.10
C LYS A 108 3.25 -3.70 21.01
N ALA A 109 3.17 -2.64 20.22
CA ALA A 109 4.17 -2.26 19.24
C ALA A 109 5.35 -1.50 19.90
N ASP A 110 6.08 -2.18 20.78
CA ASP A 110 7.26 -1.66 21.49
C ASP A 110 8.50 -2.45 21.03
N PHE A 111 8.97 -2.13 19.82
CA PHE A 111 10.05 -2.84 19.15
C PHE A 111 11.42 -2.46 19.70
N ASP A 112 11.57 -1.26 20.26
CA ASP A 112 12.79 -0.84 20.94
C ASP A 112 12.84 -1.15 22.45
N LYS A 113 11.71 -1.64 23.01
CA LYS A 113 11.55 -2.08 24.41
C LYS A 113 11.69 -0.96 25.43
N ASN A 114 11.27 0.26 25.07
CA ASN A 114 11.31 1.41 25.97
C ASN A 114 10.04 1.56 26.84
N GLY A 115 9.05 0.68 26.67
CA GLY A 115 7.79 0.66 27.40
C GLY A 115 6.69 1.53 26.80
N LYS A 116 6.93 2.22 25.68
CA LYS A 116 5.99 3.10 24.97
C LYS A 116 5.98 2.81 23.48
N THR A 117 4.81 2.89 22.86
CA THR A 117 4.70 2.84 21.40
C THR A 117 4.94 4.23 20.80
N SER A 118 5.97 4.37 19.97
CA SER A 118 6.19 5.55 19.13
C SER A 118 5.35 5.51 17.84
N LEU A 119 5.19 6.66 17.16
CA LEU A 119 4.51 6.69 15.86
C LEU A 119 5.22 5.85 14.78
N ALA A 120 6.56 5.77 14.84
CA ALA A 120 7.35 4.91 13.97
C ALA A 120 7.07 3.42 14.22
N GLU A 121 6.92 3.01 15.48
CA GLU A 121 6.57 1.63 15.82
C GLU A 121 5.13 1.29 15.48
N ALA A 122 4.20 2.24 15.67
CA ALA A 122 2.83 2.09 15.20
C ALA A 122 2.76 1.91 13.67
N HIS A 123 3.56 2.68 12.92
CA HIS A 123 3.70 2.48 11.48
C HIS A 123 4.27 1.09 11.14
N ALA A 124 5.35 0.67 11.80
CA ALA A 124 5.93 -0.65 11.60
C ALA A 124 4.93 -1.77 11.91
N TYR A 125 4.12 -1.63 12.96
CA TYR A 125 3.05 -2.56 13.28
C TYR A 125 2.03 -2.66 12.14
N VAL A 126 1.65 -1.55 11.51
CA VAL A 126 0.77 -1.56 10.33
C VAL A 126 1.43 -2.30 9.16
N VAL A 127 2.71 -2.02 8.89
CA VAL A 127 3.45 -2.67 7.80
C VAL A 127 3.45 -4.20 7.97
N ILE A 128 3.62 -4.69 9.21
CA ILE A 128 3.64 -6.11 9.56
C ILE A 128 2.24 -6.72 9.51
N ASN A 129 1.27 -6.12 10.20
CA ASN A 129 0.01 -6.78 10.58
C ASN A 129 -1.17 -6.43 9.69
N SER A 130 -1.14 -5.29 8.97
CA SER A 130 -2.27 -4.88 8.14
C SER A 130 -2.55 -5.89 7.03
N ASP A 131 -3.79 -6.38 6.99
CA ASP A 131 -4.28 -7.30 5.99
C ASP A 131 -5.07 -6.58 4.87
N THR A 132 -4.48 -5.49 4.36
CA THR A 132 -5.03 -4.70 3.25
C THR A 132 -4.07 -4.67 2.06
N ILE A 133 -4.50 -4.07 0.94
CA ILE A 133 -3.68 -3.86 -0.27
C ILE A 133 -2.69 -2.69 -0.16
N ASP A 134 -2.64 -2.05 1.00
CA ASP A 134 -1.83 -0.87 1.25
C ASP A 134 -0.34 -1.19 1.20
N VAL A 135 0.47 -0.21 0.80
CA VAL A 135 1.93 -0.26 0.89
C VAL A 135 2.38 0.94 1.69
N PRO A 136 2.27 0.89 3.03
CA PRO A 136 2.48 2.06 3.85
C PRO A 136 3.89 2.61 3.71
N VAL A 137 4.00 3.94 3.78
CA VAL A 137 5.29 4.65 3.72
C VAL A 137 5.34 5.76 4.75
N LYS A 138 6.56 6.14 5.14
CA LYS A 138 6.84 7.28 6.04
C LYS A 138 7.83 8.25 5.42
N THR A 139 7.88 9.48 5.93
CA THR A 139 8.72 10.56 5.38
C THR A 139 10.21 10.23 5.31
N SER A 140 10.78 9.58 6.33
CA SER A 140 12.20 9.20 6.34
C SER A 140 12.54 8.22 5.21
N GLU A 141 11.63 7.29 4.89
CA GLU A 141 11.78 6.38 3.77
C GLU A 141 11.73 7.12 2.42
N ILE A 142 10.74 7.98 2.23
CA ILE A 142 10.63 8.79 1.00
C ILE A 142 11.83 9.71 0.85
N TRP A 143 12.34 10.28 1.95
CA TRP A 143 13.50 11.15 1.93
C TRP A 143 14.75 10.42 1.42
N LEU A 144 15.04 9.22 1.96
CA LEU A 144 16.15 8.39 1.48
C LEU A 144 16.02 8.10 -0.01
N ARG A 145 14.81 7.75 -0.46
CA ARG A 145 14.56 7.46 -1.88
C ARG A 145 14.70 8.66 -2.79
N THR A 146 14.33 9.85 -2.31
CA THR A 146 14.42 11.09 -3.08
C THR A 146 15.88 11.52 -3.22
N ILE A 147 16.63 11.54 -2.11
CA ILE A 147 18.04 11.97 -2.10
C ILE A 147 18.95 10.97 -2.83
N PHE A 148 18.64 9.67 -2.78
CA PHE A 148 19.43 8.62 -3.41
C PHE A 148 18.70 7.97 -4.61
N SER A 149 17.87 8.73 -5.30
CA SER A 149 17.09 8.24 -6.45
C SER A 149 17.96 7.67 -7.59
N GLY A 150 19.16 8.22 -7.79
CA GLY A 150 20.15 7.70 -8.75
C GLY A 150 20.65 6.30 -8.38
N GLN A 151 20.93 6.04 -7.10
CA GLN A 151 21.31 4.73 -6.58
C GLN A 151 20.17 3.72 -6.77
N ILE A 152 18.91 4.14 -6.55
CA ILE A 152 17.74 3.29 -6.78
C ILE A 152 17.62 2.90 -8.26
N LYS A 153 17.83 3.85 -9.17
CA LYS A 153 17.84 3.54 -10.62
C LYS A 153 18.93 2.55 -10.97
N LEU A 154 20.13 2.65 -10.38
CA LEU A 154 21.20 1.67 -10.58
C LEU A 154 20.80 0.27 -10.07
N PHE A 155 20.17 0.17 -8.90
CA PHE A 155 19.63 -1.10 -8.40
C PHE A 155 18.54 -1.71 -9.30
N GLN A 156 17.77 -0.88 -10.01
CA GLN A 156 16.68 -1.29 -10.89
C GLN A 156 17.13 -1.58 -12.34
N MET A 157 18.12 -0.86 -12.86
CA MET A 157 18.66 -1.05 -14.22
C MET A 157 19.42 -2.38 -14.36
N ASP A 158 20.06 -2.84 -13.29
CA ASP A 158 20.73 -4.15 -13.18
C ASP A 158 19.74 -5.34 -13.33
N GLN A 159 18.42 -5.07 -13.35
CA GLN A 159 17.37 -6.07 -13.55
C GLN A 159 16.70 -6.03 -14.94
N ASN A 160 16.99 -5.05 -15.80
CA ASN A 160 16.24 -4.82 -17.05
C ASN A 160 17.08 -4.91 -18.34
N GLN A 161 18.39 -5.16 -18.30
CA GLN A 161 19.20 -5.30 -19.51
C GLN A 161 19.77 -6.72 -19.68
N GLU A 162 19.07 -7.55 -20.44
CA GLU A 162 19.78 -8.41 -21.40
C GLU A 162 20.34 -7.51 -22.51
N ASN A 163 21.68 -7.44 -22.57
CA ASN A 163 22.54 -7.01 -23.67
C ASN A 163 22.52 -5.54 -24.17
N SER A 164 23.72 -4.93 -24.15
CA SER A 164 24.38 -4.15 -25.22
C SER A 164 25.10 -2.86 -24.80
N VAL A 165 25.23 -2.54 -23.52
CA VAL A 165 26.05 -1.39 -23.02
C VAL A 165 27.09 -1.85 -22.00
N PHE A 166 27.44 -3.14 -22.01
CA PHE A 166 28.33 -3.75 -21.03
C PHE A 166 29.78 -3.27 -21.13
N ASP A 167 30.27 -2.88 -22.31
CA ASP A 167 31.72 -2.62 -22.50
C ASP A 167 32.15 -1.15 -22.48
N GLN A 168 31.26 -0.18 -22.68
CA GLN A 168 31.69 1.22 -22.82
C GLN A 168 31.74 2.04 -21.53
N VAL A 169 31.14 1.57 -20.43
CA VAL A 169 31.08 2.33 -19.15
C VAL A 169 31.65 1.54 -17.96
N LEU A 170 31.91 0.23 -18.13
CA LEU A 170 32.48 -0.67 -17.12
C LEU A 170 33.97 -1.01 -17.35
N GLY A 171 34.70 -0.16 -18.08
CA GLY A 171 36.16 -0.29 -18.21
C GLY A 171 36.83 -0.41 -16.83
N GLU A 172 37.88 -1.25 -16.76
CA GLU A 172 38.52 -1.79 -15.55
C GLU A 172 38.97 -0.76 -14.48
N ASN A 173 38.90 0.54 -14.78
CA ASN A 173 39.26 1.64 -13.89
C ASN A 173 38.08 2.39 -13.24
N SER A 174 36.83 1.96 -13.47
CA SER A 174 35.63 2.53 -12.85
C SER A 174 35.41 2.05 -11.40
N TRP A 175 35.03 2.95 -10.49
CA TRP A 175 34.76 2.65 -9.06
C TRP A 175 33.66 1.59 -8.85
N LEU A 176 32.65 1.54 -9.74
CA LEU A 176 31.61 0.50 -9.71
C LEU A 176 32.11 -0.86 -10.25
N GLY A 177 33.10 -0.87 -11.15
CA GLY A 177 33.78 -2.10 -11.59
C GLY A 177 34.51 -2.84 -10.46
N LYS A 178 34.88 -2.10 -9.40
CA LYS A 178 35.47 -2.67 -8.16
C LYS A 178 34.44 -3.12 -7.13
N LEU A 179 33.18 -2.65 -7.20
CA LEU A 179 32.09 -3.09 -6.30
C LEU A 179 31.20 -4.19 -6.90
N GLY A 180 31.08 -4.26 -8.24
CA GLY A 180 30.08 -5.08 -8.94
C GLY A 180 30.45 -6.56 -9.18
N LYS A 181 31.64 -7.03 -8.78
CA LYS A 181 32.10 -8.41 -9.10
C LYS A 181 31.88 -9.46 -8.00
N ASN A 182 30.96 -9.26 -7.05
CA ASN A 182 30.64 -10.33 -6.08
C ASN A 182 29.12 -10.50 -5.84
N PRO A 183 28.49 -11.53 -6.45
CA PRO A 183 27.12 -11.95 -6.14
C PRO A 183 26.88 -12.27 -4.65
N LYS A 184 27.95 -12.42 -3.86
CA LYS A 184 27.92 -12.61 -2.41
C LYS A 184 27.55 -11.35 -1.60
N GLN A 185 27.38 -10.17 -2.21
CA GLN A 185 27.15 -8.90 -1.49
C GLN A 185 25.69 -8.36 -1.48
N ARG A 186 24.69 -9.22 -1.74
CA ARG A 186 23.26 -8.87 -1.54
C ARG A 186 22.65 -9.45 -0.26
N LYS A 187 23.45 -10.02 0.64
CA LYS A 187 22.99 -10.32 2.01
C LYS A 187 22.93 -9.02 2.81
N ILE A 188 21.84 -8.80 3.55
CA ILE A 188 21.89 -7.83 4.63
C ILE A 188 22.82 -8.44 5.68
N HIS A 189 24.05 -7.97 5.74
CA HIS A 189 24.98 -8.43 6.77
C HIS A 189 24.41 -8.06 8.14
N GLU A 190 24.44 -9.00 9.10
CA GLU A 190 23.97 -8.78 10.48
C GLU A 190 24.56 -7.50 11.11
N ASN A 191 25.77 -7.11 10.68
CA ASN A 191 26.45 -5.88 11.07
C ASN A 191 25.73 -4.59 10.63
N ILE A 192 24.94 -4.62 9.56
CA ILE A 192 24.12 -3.49 9.11
C ILE A 192 22.81 -3.46 9.89
N LEU A 193 22.18 -4.62 10.07
CA LEU A 193 20.91 -4.75 10.80
C LEU A 193 21.05 -4.36 12.27
N SER A 194 22.11 -4.78 12.94
CA SER A 194 22.37 -4.46 14.36
C SER A 194 22.47 -2.96 14.66
N LYS A 195 22.61 -2.10 13.63
CA LYS A 195 22.71 -0.64 13.79
C LYS A 195 21.48 0.10 13.26
N ALA A 196 20.55 -0.61 12.63
CA ALA A 196 19.34 -0.03 12.08
C ALA A 196 18.29 0.21 13.17
N GLU A 197 17.25 0.95 12.81
CA GLU A 197 16.12 1.23 13.66
C GLU A 197 15.39 -0.07 14.07
N PRO A 198 15.11 -0.31 15.38
CA PRO A 198 14.48 -1.54 15.86
C PRO A 198 13.16 -1.90 15.17
N GLU A 199 12.35 -0.88 14.88
CA GLU A 199 11.07 -1.04 14.21
C GLU A 199 11.22 -1.56 12.76
N GLU A 200 12.28 -1.17 12.04
CA GLU A 200 12.54 -1.66 10.67
C GLU A 200 13.08 -3.09 10.69
N ILE A 201 13.90 -3.43 11.68
CA ILE A 201 14.36 -4.81 11.90
C ILE A 201 13.16 -5.72 12.19
N ALA A 202 12.22 -5.27 13.01
CA ALA A 202 11.00 -6.00 13.32
C ALA A 202 10.14 -6.23 12.08
N VAL A 203 10.01 -5.24 11.19
CA VAL A 203 9.30 -5.38 9.91
C VAL A 203 9.94 -6.45 9.04
N ILE A 204 11.24 -6.36 8.77
CA ILE A 204 11.93 -7.31 7.90
C ILE A 204 11.83 -8.72 8.49
N ARG A 205 12.09 -8.88 9.80
CA ARG A 205 12.04 -10.19 10.47
C ARG A 205 10.65 -10.82 10.38
N SER A 206 9.62 -10.07 10.71
CA SER A 206 8.25 -10.58 10.76
C SER A 206 7.73 -10.97 9.37
N LEU A 207 7.99 -10.13 8.36
CA LEU A 207 7.61 -10.44 6.98
C LEU A 207 8.46 -11.56 6.38
N ALA A 208 9.74 -11.64 6.74
CA ALA A 208 10.62 -12.72 6.30
C ALA A 208 10.14 -14.09 6.83
N LEU A 209 9.85 -14.16 8.13
CA LEU A 209 9.28 -15.36 8.77
C LEU A 209 7.96 -15.75 8.10
N LYS A 210 7.09 -14.78 7.82
CA LYS A 210 5.82 -15.02 7.14
C LYS A 210 5.99 -15.64 5.75
N PHE A 211 7.05 -15.28 5.02
CA PHE A 211 7.34 -15.86 3.71
C PHE A 211 8.16 -17.15 3.76
N GLY A 212 8.53 -17.61 4.95
CA GLY A 212 9.27 -18.85 5.18
C GLY A 212 10.78 -18.72 4.98
N PHE A 213 11.33 -17.50 5.04
CA PHE A 213 12.77 -17.32 4.96
C PHE A 213 13.44 -17.69 6.30
N SER A 214 14.43 -18.58 6.25
CA SER A 214 15.21 -19.03 7.40
C SER A 214 16.35 -18.07 7.78
N GLN A 215 16.74 -17.20 6.85
CA GLN A 215 17.75 -16.15 7.01
C GLN A 215 17.20 -14.81 6.55
N TRP A 216 17.96 -13.74 6.78
CA TRP A 216 17.63 -12.40 6.28
C TRP A 216 17.55 -12.40 4.75
N PRO A 217 16.37 -12.11 4.18
CA PRO A 217 16.19 -12.16 2.74
C PRO A 217 16.90 -11.00 2.06
N THR A 218 17.37 -11.28 0.84
CA THR A 218 17.91 -10.30 -0.10
C THR A 218 16.79 -9.57 -0.85
N ILE A 219 17.12 -8.49 -1.56
CA ILE A 219 16.17 -7.80 -2.46
C ILE A 219 15.68 -8.77 -3.56
N ASP A 220 16.57 -9.60 -4.11
CA ASP A 220 16.23 -10.51 -5.21
C ASP A 220 15.27 -11.62 -4.76
N GLU A 221 15.46 -12.17 -3.56
CA GLU A 221 14.55 -13.16 -2.97
C GLU A 221 13.16 -12.55 -2.71
N ALA A 222 13.10 -11.30 -2.23
CA ALA A 222 11.85 -10.58 -2.08
C ALA A 222 11.17 -10.34 -3.45
N ASP A 223 11.94 -9.95 -4.48
CA ASP A 223 11.44 -9.77 -5.85
C ASP A 223 10.92 -11.05 -6.48
N GLU A 224 11.63 -12.16 -6.30
CA GLU A 224 11.20 -13.47 -6.77
C GLU A 224 9.87 -13.87 -6.11
N LYS A 225 9.74 -13.63 -4.80
CA LYS A 225 8.50 -13.89 -4.06
C LYS A 225 7.34 -13.04 -4.61
N ILE A 226 7.56 -11.75 -4.82
CA ILE A 226 6.56 -10.84 -5.42
C ILE A 226 6.17 -11.33 -6.82
N ARG A 227 7.15 -11.71 -7.65
CA ARG A 227 6.92 -12.20 -9.02
C ARG A 227 6.08 -13.47 -9.02
N SER A 228 6.39 -14.43 -8.15
CA SER A 228 5.64 -15.68 -7.98
C SER A 228 4.18 -15.40 -7.55
N LEU A 229 3.96 -14.50 -6.60
CA LEU A 229 2.62 -14.11 -6.15
C LEU A 229 1.83 -13.42 -7.27
N LYS A 230 2.47 -12.51 -8.01
CA LYS A 230 1.87 -11.83 -9.17
C LYS A 230 1.47 -12.81 -10.27
N GLN A 231 2.31 -13.80 -10.58
CA GLN A 231 1.98 -14.85 -11.55
C GLN A 231 0.75 -15.66 -11.10
N LYS A 232 0.71 -16.10 -9.84
CA LYS A 232 -0.47 -16.79 -9.27
C LYS A 232 -1.72 -15.91 -9.33
N ARG A 233 -1.60 -14.62 -8.99
CA ARG A 233 -2.70 -13.66 -9.04
C ARG A 233 -3.24 -13.48 -10.46
N ASN A 234 -2.37 -13.43 -11.46
CA ASN A 234 -2.76 -13.30 -12.87
C ASN A 234 -3.59 -14.50 -13.36
N VAL A 235 -3.30 -15.72 -12.89
CA VAL A 235 -4.13 -16.90 -13.18
C VAL A 235 -5.56 -16.71 -12.64
N TRP A 236 -5.70 -16.19 -11.42
CA TRP A 236 -7.02 -15.91 -10.85
C TRP A 236 -7.72 -14.73 -11.53
N GLU A 237 -6.98 -13.72 -11.98
CA GLU A 237 -7.51 -12.61 -12.77
C GLU A 237 -8.11 -13.09 -14.11
N GLN A 238 -7.43 -14.01 -14.80
CA GLN A 238 -7.98 -14.64 -16.01
C GLN A 238 -9.25 -15.43 -15.72
N LYS A 239 -9.30 -16.19 -14.62
CA LYS A 239 -10.52 -16.89 -14.17
C LYS A 239 -11.66 -15.91 -13.86
N LYS A 240 -11.34 -14.81 -13.18
CA LYS A 240 -12.29 -13.73 -12.85
C LYS A 240 -12.92 -13.17 -14.12
N ASN A 241 -12.11 -12.85 -15.13
CA ASN A 241 -12.59 -12.28 -16.38
C ASN A 241 -13.51 -13.24 -17.14
N LYS A 242 -13.20 -14.55 -17.14
CA LYS A 242 -14.07 -15.59 -17.72
C LYS A 242 -15.41 -15.71 -16.99
N SER A 243 -15.39 -15.79 -15.66
CA SER A 243 -16.61 -15.89 -14.84
C SER A 243 -17.47 -14.62 -14.93
N LEU A 244 -16.84 -13.44 -14.99
CA LEU A 244 -17.52 -12.17 -15.20
C LEU A 244 -18.22 -12.10 -16.57
N ALA A 245 -17.56 -12.59 -17.63
CA ALA A 245 -18.15 -12.66 -18.96
C ALA A 245 -19.36 -13.61 -19.00
N ALA A 246 -19.26 -14.78 -18.37
CA ALA A 246 -20.37 -15.72 -18.24
C ALA A 246 -21.56 -15.11 -17.46
N THR A 247 -21.27 -14.48 -16.32
CA THR A 247 -22.26 -13.76 -15.50
C THR A 247 -22.97 -12.67 -16.29
N ARG A 248 -22.21 -11.84 -17.04
CA ARG A 248 -22.77 -10.78 -17.90
C ARG A 248 -23.68 -11.36 -18.98
N LYS A 249 -23.23 -12.41 -19.68
CA LYS A 249 -24.02 -13.08 -20.72
C LYS A 249 -25.35 -13.59 -20.20
N LEU A 250 -25.36 -14.32 -19.08
CA LEU A 250 -26.59 -14.82 -18.46
C LEU A 250 -27.51 -13.68 -18.01
N ARG A 251 -26.95 -12.67 -17.32
CA ARG A 251 -27.71 -11.50 -16.88
C ARG A 251 -28.36 -10.77 -18.06
N ASP A 252 -27.62 -10.58 -19.14
CA ASP A 252 -28.10 -9.81 -20.30
C ASP A 252 -29.17 -10.61 -21.08
N GLN A 253 -29.05 -11.94 -21.16
CA GLN A 253 -30.10 -12.83 -21.71
C GLN A 253 -31.39 -12.77 -20.89
N ILE A 254 -31.29 -12.88 -19.56
CA ILE A 254 -32.44 -12.78 -18.65
C ILE A 254 -33.08 -11.39 -18.78
N LYS A 255 -32.27 -10.34 -18.72
CA LYS A 255 -32.72 -8.94 -18.83
C LYS A 255 -33.42 -8.67 -20.15
N SER A 256 -32.87 -9.15 -21.27
CA SER A 256 -33.49 -9.02 -22.60
C SER A 256 -34.84 -9.73 -22.66
N ARG A 257 -34.94 -10.96 -22.13
CA ARG A 257 -36.21 -11.69 -22.07
C ARG A 257 -37.27 -10.95 -21.25
N ILE A 258 -36.93 -10.56 -20.02
CA ILE A 258 -37.86 -9.88 -19.12
C ILE A 258 -38.35 -8.56 -19.75
N ARG A 259 -37.45 -7.76 -20.33
CA ARG A 259 -37.81 -6.50 -20.99
C ARG A 259 -38.76 -6.64 -22.19
N LYS A 260 -38.76 -7.80 -22.87
CA LYS A 260 -39.72 -8.05 -23.95
C LYS A 260 -41.15 -8.20 -23.44
N PHE A 261 -41.34 -8.68 -22.22
CA PHE A 261 -42.66 -8.86 -21.61
C PHE A 261 -43.05 -7.68 -20.72
N TYR A 262 -42.06 -7.02 -20.10
CA TYR A 262 -42.26 -5.94 -19.15
C TYR A 262 -41.25 -4.79 -19.42
N PRO A 263 -41.44 -4.01 -20.50
CA PRO A 263 -40.55 -2.89 -20.83
C PRO A 263 -40.52 -1.80 -19.75
N GLU A 264 -41.59 -1.65 -18.98
CA GLU A 264 -41.74 -0.66 -17.90
C GLU A 264 -40.73 -0.90 -16.77
N LEU A 265 -40.27 -2.15 -16.56
CA LEU A 265 -39.27 -2.51 -15.55
C LEU A 265 -37.88 -1.93 -15.82
N VAL A 266 -37.68 -1.25 -16.96
CA VAL A 266 -36.47 -0.42 -17.17
C VAL A 266 -36.37 0.68 -16.12
N ASN A 267 -37.51 1.25 -15.71
CA ASN A 267 -37.58 2.19 -14.60
C ASN A 267 -38.11 1.46 -13.35
N PRO A 268 -37.28 1.21 -12.33
CA PRO A 268 -37.71 0.51 -11.12
C PRO A 268 -38.83 1.23 -10.36
N TYR A 269 -39.01 2.55 -10.57
CA TYR A 269 -40.03 3.36 -9.92
C TYR A 269 -41.33 3.48 -10.72
N HIS A 270 -41.45 2.82 -11.88
CA HIS A 270 -42.70 2.81 -12.62
C HIS A 270 -43.79 2.06 -11.83
N PRO A 271 -45.05 2.56 -11.76
CA PRO A 271 -46.12 1.90 -11.01
C PRO A 271 -46.32 0.42 -11.38
N LYS A 272 -46.20 0.10 -12.68
CA LYS A 272 -46.27 -1.28 -13.19
C LYS A 272 -45.23 -2.23 -12.57
N SER A 273 -44.08 -1.73 -12.11
CA SER A 273 -43.08 -2.55 -11.42
C SER A 273 -43.63 -3.15 -10.13
N LEU A 274 -44.41 -2.37 -9.36
CA LEU A 274 -45.04 -2.86 -8.12
C LEU A 274 -46.13 -3.90 -8.43
N GLU A 275 -46.92 -3.68 -9.48
CA GLU A 275 -47.93 -4.65 -9.93
C GLU A 275 -47.31 -5.96 -10.38
N VAL A 276 -46.18 -5.92 -11.10
CA VAL A 276 -45.49 -7.14 -11.56
C VAL A 276 -44.90 -7.93 -10.37
N PHE A 277 -44.36 -7.25 -9.35
CA PHE A 277 -43.72 -7.93 -8.22
C PHE A 277 -44.69 -8.39 -7.13
N ASN A 278 -45.81 -7.68 -6.94
CA ASN A 278 -46.75 -7.93 -5.84
C ASN A 278 -48.17 -8.30 -6.30
N GLY A 279 -48.49 -8.15 -7.58
CA GLY A 279 -49.81 -8.42 -8.14
C GLY A 279 -49.90 -9.79 -8.83
N PRO A 280 -50.97 -10.01 -9.61
CA PRO A 280 -51.28 -11.31 -10.22
C PRO A 280 -50.26 -11.76 -11.28
N GLU A 281 -49.48 -10.83 -11.86
CA GLU A 281 -48.46 -11.12 -12.88
C GLU A 281 -47.17 -11.73 -12.30
N LYS A 282 -47.01 -11.75 -10.97
CA LYS A 282 -45.82 -12.24 -10.27
C LYS A 282 -45.43 -13.66 -10.67
N GLU A 283 -46.39 -14.59 -10.71
CA GLU A 283 -46.10 -15.99 -11.05
C GLU A 283 -45.58 -16.13 -12.48
N LEU A 284 -46.14 -15.35 -13.42
CA LEU A 284 -45.69 -15.34 -14.80
C LEU A 284 -44.28 -14.76 -14.91
N PHE A 285 -44.00 -13.65 -14.20
CA PHE A 285 -42.66 -13.08 -14.11
C PHE A 285 -41.64 -14.10 -13.59
N ILE A 286 -41.94 -14.78 -12.48
CA ILE A 286 -41.07 -15.81 -11.90
C ILE A 286 -40.83 -16.95 -12.90
N LYS A 287 -41.87 -17.45 -13.58
CA LYS A 287 -41.71 -18.47 -14.65
C LYS A 287 -40.78 -18.00 -15.77
N LYS A 288 -40.87 -16.74 -16.20
CA LYS A 288 -39.99 -16.16 -17.24
C LYS A 288 -38.56 -15.96 -16.75
N LEU A 289 -38.39 -15.58 -15.48
CA LEU A 289 -37.09 -15.42 -14.82
C LEU A 289 -36.35 -16.76 -14.76
N HIS A 290 -37.05 -17.83 -14.38
CA HIS A 290 -36.50 -19.18 -14.24
C HIS A 290 -36.49 -19.99 -15.55
N PHE A 291 -36.81 -19.38 -16.69
CA PHE A 291 -36.78 -20.06 -17.98
C PHE A 291 -35.40 -20.69 -18.23
N GLN A 292 -35.40 -21.98 -18.58
CA GLN A 292 -34.19 -22.80 -18.78
C GLN A 292 -33.22 -22.77 -17.59
N ASN A 293 -33.71 -22.57 -16.37
CA ASN A 293 -32.93 -22.54 -15.13
C ASN A 293 -31.80 -21.48 -15.13
N GLN A 294 -31.88 -20.46 -16.00
CA GLN A 294 -30.80 -19.49 -16.18
C GLN A 294 -30.59 -18.58 -14.97
N TRP A 295 -31.66 -18.30 -14.21
CA TRP A 295 -31.55 -17.53 -12.97
C TRP A 295 -30.70 -18.26 -11.92
N GLN A 296 -30.93 -19.56 -11.71
CA GLN A 296 -30.10 -20.39 -10.83
C GLN A 296 -28.66 -20.46 -11.33
N GLN A 297 -28.45 -20.63 -12.64
CA GLN A 297 -27.11 -20.59 -13.23
C GLN A 297 -26.41 -19.25 -12.96
N LEU A 298 -27.13 -18.12 -13.08
CA LEU A 298 -26.59 -16.80 -12.76
C LEU A 298 -26.19 -16.68 -11.28
N LEU A 299 -27.00 -17.22 -10.36
CA LEU A 299 -26.66 -17.23 -8.93
C LEU A 299 -25.41 -18.06 -8.63
N VAL A 300 -25.31 -19.26 -9.23
CA VAL A 300 -24.12 -20.13 -9.12
C VAL A 300 -22.87 -19.43 -9.68
N GLU A 301 -22.97 -18.79 -10.84
CA GLU A 301 -21.84 -18.06 -11.45
C GLU A 301 -21.43 -16.82 -10.63
N LYS A 302 -22.39 -16.12 -10.02
CA LYS A 302 -22.09 -15.02 -9.09
C LYS A 302 -21.33 -15.51 -7.86
N GLU A 303 -21.74 -16.64 -7.28
CA GLU A 303 -21.03 -17.20 -6.13
C GLU A 303 -19.62 -17.68 -6.53
N ASN A 304 -19.49 -18.34 -7.69
CA ASN A 304 -18.19 -18.70 -8.25
C ASN A 304 -17.29 -17.46 -8.47
N PHE A 305 -17.85 -16.37 -9.02
CA PHE A 305 -17.15 -15.09 -9.17
C PHE A 305 -16.65 -14.56 -7.81
N ASN A 306 -17.50 -14.54 -6.79
CA ASN A 306 -17.14 -14.07 -5.45
C ASN A 306 -15.99 -14.90 -4.85
N GLN A 307 -16.02 -16.24 -5.02
CA GLN A 307 -14.96 -17.12 -4.52
C GLN A 307 -13.64 -16.94 -5.27
N ILE A 308 -13.70 -16.71 -6.59
CA ILE A 308 -12.53 -16.36 -7.41
C ILE A 308 -11.94 -15.03 -6.95
N GLU A 309 -12.79 -14.03 -6.72
CA GLU A 309 -12.37 -12.70 -6.29
C GLU A 309 -11.73 -12.74 -4.91
N LYS A 310 -12.30 -13.48 -3.95
CA LYS A 310 -11.70 -13.71 -2.61
C LYS A 310 -10.28 -14.28 -2.72
N LYS A 311 -10.08 -15.31 -3.57
CA LYS A 311 -8.76 -15.92 -3.78
C LYS A 311 -7.78 -14.97 -4.47
N ARG A 312 -8.23 -14.21 -5.48
CA ARG A 312 -7.43 -13.18 -6.14
C ARG A 312 -6.98 -12.11 -5.14
N PHE A 313 -7.90 -11.62 -4.32
CA PHE A 313 -7.65 -10.56 -3.35
C PHE A 313 -6.71 -11.01 -2.23
N ALA A 314 -6.85 -12.25 -1.74
CA ALA A 314 -5.91 -12.85 -0.79
C ALA A 314 -4.47 -12.87 -1.35
N LEU A 315 -4.30 -13.22 -2.63
CA LEU A 315 -2.98 -13.16 -3.28
C LEU A 315 -2.45 -11.74 -3.44
N GLU A 316 -3.31 -10.77 -3.72
CA GLU A 316 -2.92 -9.36 -3.78
C GLU A 316 -2.45 -8.84 -2.42
N LYS A 317 -3.14 -9.18 -1.33
CA LYS A 317 -2.72 -8.86 0.05
C LYS A 317 -1.35 -9.46 0.40
N GLU A 318 -1.09 -10.69 -0.02
CA GLU A 318 0.22 -11.32 0.20
C GLU A 318 1.31 -10.71 -0.71
N GLU A 319 0.99 -10.36 -1.95
CA GLU A 319 1.91 -9.65 -2.87
C GLU A 319 2.36 -8.32 -2.27
N VAL A 320 1.45 -7.53 -1.71
CA VAL A 320 1.81 -6.23 -1.11
C VAL A 320 2.65 -6.39 0.15
N LYS A 321 2.49 -7.47 0.93
CA LYS A 321 3.41 -7.80 2.03
C LYS A 321 4.82 -8.09 1.50
N GLY A 322 4.94 -8.71 0.33
CA GLY A 322 6.21 -8.87 -0.38
C GLY A 322 6.83 -7.53 -0.75
N ILE A 323 6.02 -6.61 -1.29
CA ILE A 323 6.44 -5.24 -1.61
C ILE A 323 6.91 -4.51 -0.34
N ARG A 324 6.16 -4.60 0.77
CA ARG A 324 6.54 -4.02 2.07
C ARG A 324 7.89 -4.54 2.55
N LEU A 325 8.11 -5.86 2.50
CA LEU A 325 9.39 -6.48 2.84
C LEU A 325 10.53 -5.91 2.00
N LYS A 326 10.37 -5.92 0.66
CA LYS A 326 11.38 -5.36 -0.25
C LYS A 326 11.71 -3.91 0.10
N ARG A 327 10.69 -3.09 0.36
CA ARG A 327 10.88 -1.67 0.69
C ARG A 327 11.65 -1.46 1.99
N SER A 328 11.40 -2.25 3.03
CA SER A 328 12.18 -2.18 4.27
C SER A 328 13.62 -2.66 4.07
N ILE A 329 13.86 -3.68 3.24
CA ILE A 329 15.23 -4.08 2.88
C ILE A 329 15.95 -2.93 2.16
N GLU A 330 15.31 -2.32 1.16
CA GLU A 330 15.84 -1.15 0.45
C GLU A 330 16.11 0.02 1.39
N TYR A 331 15.23 0.28 2.36
CA TYR A 331 15.43 1.30 3.38
C TYR A 331 16.76 1.10 4.13
N ILE A 332 17.04 -0.12 4.60
CA ILE A 332 18.29 -0.45 5.31
C ILE A 332 19.51 -0.21 4.43
N TYR A 333 19.44 -0.56 3.14
CA TYR A 333 20.54 -0.30 2.20
C TYR A 333 20.78 1.19 1.99
N LEU A 334 19.73 1.98 1.77
CA LEU A 334 19.81 3.43 1.59
C LEU A 334 20.28 4.13 2.86
N TRP A 335 19.81 3.70 4.01
CA TRP A 335 20.26 4.18 5.32
C TRP A 335 21.75 3.89 5.53
N ASN A 336 22.21 2.67 5.27
CA ASN A 336 23.64 2.33 5.38
C ASN A 336 24.49 3.13 4.39
N HIS A 337 23.97 3.40 3.18
CA HIS A 337 24.61 4.28 2.23
C HIS A 337 24.73 5.72 2.78
N LEU A 338 23.66 6.26 3.36
CA LEU A 338 23.68 7.54 4.06
C LEU A 338 24.75 7.56 5.15
N GLN A 339 24.86 6.52 5.97
CA GLN A 339 25.87 6.45 7.03
C GLN A 339 27.30 6.49 6.48
N LYS A 340 27.57 5.76 5.39
CA LYS A 340 28.93 5.65 4.81
C LYS A 340 29.33 6.83 3.92
N LYS A 341 28.40 7.39 3.16
CA LYS A 341 28.68 8.32 2.05
C LYS A 341 27.88 9.63 2.12
N GLY A 342 26.88 9.70 2.98
CA GLY A 342 26.07 10.91 3.15
C GLY A 342 26.87 12.06 3.77
N SER A 343 26.57 13.29 3.33
CA SER A 343 27.12 14.50 3.91
C SER A 343 26.63 14.69 5.36
N HIS A 344 27.32 15.54 6.14
CA HIS A 344 26.87 15.88 7.49
C HIS A 344 25.46 16.48 7.52
N VAL A 345 25.13 17.32 6.53
CA VAL A 345 23.79 17.91 6.38
C VAL A 345 22.75 16.83 6.12
N GLN A 346 23.02 15.88 5.21
CA GLN A 346 22.11 14.78 4.90
C GLN A 346 21.84 13.90 6.13
N LYS A 347 22.89 13.54 6.88
CA LYS A 347 22.76 12.75 8.11
C LYS A 347 21.94 13.48 9.18
N ARG A 348 22.21 14.77 9.38
CA ARG A 348 21.46 15.62 10.31
C ARG A 348 19.98 15.69 9.93
N ASP A 349 19.69 15.94 8.66
CA ASP A 349 18.33 16.10 8.14
C ASP A 349 17.53 14.79 8.28
N PHE A 350 18.14 13.65 7.94
CA PHE A 350 17.55 12.33 8.15
C PHE A 350 17.27 12.05 9.63
N ASN A 351 18.25 12.28 10.52
CA ASN A 351 18.07 12.08 11.96
C ASN A 351 16.97 12.97 12.53
N ARG A 352 16.78 14.19 11.98
CA ARG A 352 15.68 15.09 12.36
C ARG A 352 14.32 14.48 12.02
N LEU A 353 14.18 13.85 10.85
CA LEU A 353 12.95 13.15 10.46
C LEU A 353 12.69 11.93 11.35
N VAL A 354 13.68 11.05 11.51
CA VAL A 354 13.55 9.85 12.34
C VAL A 354 13.20 10.20 13.79
N LYS A 355 13.85 11.22 14.37
CA LYS A 355 13.54 11.68 15.73
C LYS A 355 12.10 12.15 15.87
N LEU A 356 11.57 12.86 14.86
CA LEU A 356 10.19 13.33 14.91
C LEU A 356 9.18 12.19 14.65
N GLU A 357 9.52 11.23 13.78
CA GLU A 357 8.72 10.00 13.58
C GLU A 357 8.69 9.13 14.85
N LYS A 358 9.71 9.17 15.70
CA LYS A 358 9.75 8.46 16.99
C LYS A 358 9.03 9.19 18.14
N THR A 359 8.23 10.21 17.84
CA THR A 359 7.41 10.88 18.86
C THR A 359 6.48 9.86 19.51
N THR A 360 6.42 9.88 20.85
CA THR A 360 5.44 9.14 21.64
C THR A 360 4.39 10.12 22.15
N PHE A 361 3.14 9.67 22.21
CA PHE A 361 2.09 10.43 22.87
C PHE A 361 1.89 9.87 24.29
N PRO A 362 1.63 10.73 25.29
CA PRO A 362 1.14 10.25 26.57
C PRO A 362 -0.28 9.71 26.35
N LEU A 363 -0.38 8.39 26.19
CA LEU A 363 -1.67 7.70 26.18
C LEU A 363 -2.12 7.57 27.63
N ARG A 364 -3.39 7.90 27.88
CA ARG A 364 -3.98 7.95 29.22
C ARG A 364 -4.06 6.59 29.87
#